data_AF-A0A7S2KGQ8-F1
#
_entry.id   AF-A0A7S2KGQ8-F1
#
_cell.length_a   1.000
_cell.length_b   1.000
_cell.length_c   1.000
_cell.angle_alpha   90.00
_cell.angle_beta   90.00
_cell.angle_gamma   90.00
#
_symmetry.space_group_name_H-M   'P 1'
#
loop_
_entity.id
_entity.type
_entity.pdbx_description
1 polymer ?
#
loop_
_entity_poly.entity_id
_entity_poly.type
_entity_poly.pdbx_seq_one_letter_code
_entity_poly.pdbx_strand_id
1 'polypeptide(L)'
;RNLAAASDLDDTAASSTSVATKENQTMEQVIDGILDSFFSQLALTEGMSTLHQFSAESNALNQVDNITHRMNSEILKAQKLASVSAGVGGKIFVALTPNGDRRPINLSRPLYMNELRNFRRQFLKWIAAHPLADGAKEDRIADVYISYVESQI
;
A
#
# COMPACT_ATOMS: atom_id res chain seq x y z
N ARG A 1 -15.25 -58.62 51.41
CA ARG A 1 -16.04 -59.18 50.29
C ARG A 1 -15.13 -59.12 49.06
N ASN A 2 -14.62 -60.28 48.62
CA ASN A 2 -13.97 -60.60 47.33
C ASN A 2 -12.65 -59.84 47.00
N LEU A 3 -11.49 -60.52 46.95
CA LEU A 3 -10.91 -61.38 45.88
C LEU A 3 -10.28 -60.60 44.71
N ALA A 4 -8.96 -60.80 44.53
CA ALA A 4 -8.19 -60.97 43.27
C ALA A 4 -8.18 -59.84 42.22
N ALA A 5 -7.24 -59.70 41.29
CA ALA A 5 -5.86 -60.11 41.00
C ALA A 5 -5.59 -59.64 39.55
N ALA A 6 -4.31 -59.45 39.20
CA ALA A 6 -3.74 -59.43 37.83
C ALA A 6 -4.12 -58.26 36.88
N SER A 7 -3.13 -57.43 36.52
CA SER A 7 -2.43 -57.38 35.21
C SER A 7 -3.12 -56.34 34.30
N ASP A 8 -2.47 -55.48 33.53
CA ASP A 8 -1.25 -55.64 32.74
C ASP A 8 -0.52 -54.29 32.59
N LEU A 9 0.80 -54.40 32.45
CA LEU A 9 1.64 -53.38 31.83
C LEU A 9 1.25 -53.28 30.34
N ASP A 10 1.09 -52.07 29.84
CA ASP A 10 1.19 -51.83 28.40
C ASP A 10 2.06 -50.61 28.11
N ASP A 11 2.80 -50.78 27.03
CA ASP A 11 3.88 -50.00 26.45
C ASP A 11 3.53 -48.51 26.23
N THR A 12 4.56 -47.65 26.19
CA THR A 12 4.95 -46.97 24.95
C THR A 12 6.20 -46.10 25.18
N ALA A 13 7.31 -46.59 24.64
CA ALA A 13 8.43 -45.88 24.03
C ALA A 13 9.09 -44.73 24.82
N ALA A 14 10.21 -45.09 25.45
CA ALA A 14 11.27 -44.21 25.88
C ALA A 14 11.75 -43.28 24.74
N SER A 15 11.53 -41.98 24.90
CA SER A 15 12.22 -40.92 24.16
C SER A 15 13.68 -40.91 24.59
N SER A 16 14.50 -41.67 23.87
CA SER A 16 15.95 -41.59 23.95
C SER A 16 16.43 -40.59 22.91
N THR A 17 16.70 -39.38 23.37
CA THR A 17 17.43 -38.36 22.60
C THR A 17 18.84 -38.89 22.34
N SER A 18 19.08 -39.47 21.17
CA SER A 18 20.43 -39.79 20.71
C SER A 18 21.07 -38.55 20.10
N VAL A 19 21.80 -37.83 20.94
CA VAL A 19 22.90 -36.96 20.50
C VAL A 19 23.96 -37.89 19.92
N ALA A 20 23.91 -38.14 18.61
CA ALA A 20 24.91 -38.93 17.91
C ALA A 20 26.14 -38.08 17.61
N THR A 21 27.20 -38.45 18.31
CA THR A 21 28.60 -38.08 18.18
C THR A 21 29.13 -38.20 16.74
N LYS A 22 29.96 -37.22 16.35
CA LYS A 22 30.80 -37.20 15.14
C LYS A 22 31.82 -38.36 15.14
N GLU A 23 31.47 -39.55 14.68
CA GLU A 23 32.46 -40.59 14.33
C GLU A 23 31.99 -41.42 13.12
N ASN A 24 32.82 -41.45 12.06
CA ASN A 24 32.72 -42.26 10.83
C ASN A 24 31.46 -42.10 9.96
N GLN A 25 31.28 -40.91 9.37
CA GLN A 25 30.40 -40.78 8.20
C GLN A 25 31.12 -41.37 6.98
N THR A 26 30.49 -42.34 6.31
CA THR A 26 31.02 -42.82 5.02
C THR A 26 30.84 -41.73 3.97
N MET A 27 31.67 -41.73 2.93
CA MET A 27 31.65 -40.66 1.90
C MET A 27 30.25 -40.51 1.28
N GLU A 28 29.52 -41.62 1.17
CA GLU A 28 28.16 -41.70 0.67
C GLU A 28 27.18 -40.93 1.56
N GLN A 29 27.29 -41.04 2.89
CA GLN A 29 26.44 -40.30 3.83
C GLN A 29 26.69 -38.79 3.80
N VAL A 30 27.93 -38.38 3.52
CA VAL A 30 28.28 -36.97 3.33
C VAL A 30 27.67 -36.46 2.02
N ILE A 31 27.75 -37.26 0.95
CA ILE A 31 27.16 -36.92 -0.35
C ILE A 31 25.63 -36.82 -0.23
N ASP A 32 24.98 -37.77 0.43
CA ASP A 32 23.54 -37.77 0.63
C ASP A 32 23.10 -36.59 1.49
N GLY A 33 23.83 -36.26 2.56
CA GLY A 33 23.57 -35.06 3.37
C GLY A 33 23.72 -33.75 2.59
N ILE A 34 24.67 -33.68 1.65
CA ILE A 34 24.84 -32.53 0.75
C ILE A 34 23.68 -32.45 -0.25
N LEU A 35 23.31 -33.57 -0.87
CA LEU A 35 22.22 -33.61 -1.84
C LEU A 35 20.88 -33.28 -1.18
N ASP A 36 20.58 -33.84 -0.01
CA ASP A 36 19.38 -33.50 0.76
C ASP A 36 19.36 -32.03 1.16
N SER A 37 20.51 -31.43 1.49
CA SER A 37 20.62 -29.98 1.74
C SER A 37 20.21 -29.15 0.51
N PHE A 38 20.62 -29.55 -0.70
CA PHE A 38 20.23 -28.86 -1.93
C PHE A 38 18.74 -29.05 -2.27
N PHE A 39 18.20 -30.25 -2.06
CA PHE A 39 16.77 -30.52 -2.31
C PHE A 39 15.84 -29.91 -1.26
N SER A 40 16.33 -29.73 -0.02
CA SER A 40 15.57 -29.09 1.07
C SER A 40 15.50 -27.57 0.95
N GLN A 41 16.47 -26.95 0.25
CA GLN A 41 16.56 -25.48 0.10
C GLN A 41 15.85 -24.93 -1.14
N LEU A 42 15.11 -25.78 -1.87
CA LEU A 42 14.38 -25.43 -3.10
C LEU A 42 13.04 -24.70 -2.85
N ALA A 43 12.92 -23.91 -1.79
CA ALA A 43 11.92 -22.86 -1.77
C ALA A 43 12.49 -21.69 -2.59
N LEU A 44 11.96 -21.49 -3.81
CA LEU A 44 12.26 -20.34 -4.66
C LEU A 44 11.96 -19.06 -3.87
N THR A 45 12.96 -18.50 -3.20
CA THR A 45 12.84 -17.20 -2.56
C THR A 45 12.87 -16.15 -3.66
N GLU A 46 11.93 -15.21 -3.60
CA GLU A 46 11.80 -14.14 -4.59
C GLU A 46 13.15 -13.48 -4.86
N GLY A 47 13.56 -13.43 -6.13
CA GLY A 47 14.82 -12.83 -6.51
C GLY A 47 14.85 -11.36 -6.09
N MET A 48 16.03 -10.87 -5.71
CA MET A 48 16.30 -9.46 -5.39
C MET A 48 15.81 -8.45 -6.44
N SER A 49 15.49 -8.91 -7.66
CA SER A 49 14.87 -8.11 -8.72
C SER A 49 13.41 -7.72 -8.45
N THR A 50 12.67 -8.46 -7.62
CA THR A 50 11.28 -8.14 -7.20
C THR A 50 11.20 -7.67 -5.75
N LEU A 51 12.30 -7.81 -5.00
CA LEU A 51 12.39 -7.46 -3.59
C LEU A 51 12.63 -5.94 -3.42
N HIS A 52 11.54 -5.18 -3.41
CA HIS A 52 11.48 -3.77 -2.99
C HIS A 52 12.23 -2.73 -3.85
N GLN A 53 11.65 -2.36 -4.99
CA GLN A 53 11.78 -0.98 -5.49
C GLN A 53 10.74 -0.06 -4.83
N PHE A 54 10.72 0.03 -3.50
CA PHE A 54 10.03 1.13 -2.83
C PHE A 54 11.04 2.24 -2.57
N SER A 55 11.37 2.98 -3.63
CA SER A 55 12.03 4.28 -3.47
C SER A 55 11.12 5.16 -2.62
N ALA A 56 11.61 5.74 -1.52
CA ALA A 56 10.81 6.60 -0.66
C ALA A 56 10.17 7.80 -1.41
N GLU A 57 10.78 8.22 -2.52
CA GLU A 57 10.23 9.19 -3.48
C GLU A 57 8.94 8.69 -4.16
N SER A 58 8.82 7.37 -4.37
CA SER A 58 7.61 6.73 -4.89
C SER A 58 6.42 6.95 -3.95
N ASN A 59 6.64 7.06 -2.64
CA ASN A 59 5.53 7.24 -1.69
C ASN A 59 4.95 8.66 -1.77
N ALA A 60 5.78 9.70 -1.74
CA ALA A 60 5.30 11.08 -1.74
C ALA A 60 4.58 11.46 -3.04
N LEU A 61 5.15 11.11 -4.21
CA LEU A 61 4.51 11.43 -5.49
C LEU A 61 3.24 10.61 -5.72
N ASN A 62 3.23 9.34 -5.31
CA ASN A 62 2.03 8.49 -5.35
C ASN A 62 0.94 9.03 -4.40
N GLN A 63 1.32 9.50 -3.22
CA GLN A 63 0.39 10.15 -2.29
C GLN A 63 -0.24 11.39 -2.92
N VAL A 64 0.57 12.27 -3.51
CA VAL A 64 0.07 13.45 -4.24
C VAL A 64 -0.85 13.02 -5.40
N ASP A 65 -0.47 11.98 -6.15
CA ASP A 65 -1.27 11.47 -7.26
C ASP A 65 -2.64 10.95 -6.81
N ASN A 66 -2.69 10.18 -5.73
CA ASN A 66 -3.93 9.69 -5.15
C ASN A 66 -4.83 10.83 -4.64
N ILE A 67 -4.24 11.82 -3.96
CA ILE A 67 -4.97 12.99 -3.45
C ILE A 67 -5.55 13.80 -4.61
N THR A 68 -4.74 14.12 -5.62
CA THR A 68 -5.21 14.88 -6.80
C THR A 68 -6.27 14.12 -7.59
N HIS A 69 -6.18 12.78 -7.65
CA HIS A 69 -7.24 11.95 -8.21
C HIS A 69 -8.55 12.09 -7.45
N ARG A 70 -8.50 11.95 -6.12
CA ARG A 70 -9.64 12.10 -5.22
C ARG A 70 -10.28 13.48 -5.37
N MET A 71 -9.46 14.54 -5.42
CA MET A 71 -9.93 15.91 -5.60
C MET A 71 -10.66 16.12 -6.93
N ASN A 72 -10.22 15.50 -8.03
CA ASN A 72 -10.96 15.58 -9.30
C ASN A 72 -12.38 15.01 -9.17
N SER A 73 -12.54 13.91 -8.46
CA SER A 73 -13.85 13.31 -8.18
C SER A 73 -14.71 14.21 -7.30
N GLU A 74 -14.12 14.81 -6.25
CA GLU A 74 -14.83 15.73 -5.34
C GLU A 74 -15.23 17.05 -6.03
N ILE A 75 -14.40 17.61 -6.91
CA ILE A 75 -14.74 18.80 -7.72
C ILE A 75 -15.97 18.52 -8.58
N LEU A 76 -16.01 17.38 -9.27
CA LEU A 76 -17.14 17.02 -10.13
C LEU A 76 -18.41 16.74 -9.33
N LYS A 77 -18.27 16.11 -8.16
CA LYS A 77 -19.38 15.88 -7.23
C LYS A 77 -19.94 17.21 -6.71
N ALA A 78 -19.06 18.13 -6.29
CA ALA A 78 -19.44 19.46 -5.85
C ALA A 78 -20.13 20.26 -6.98
N GLN A 79 -19.60 20.18 -8.21
CA GLN A 79 -20.20 20.84 -9.37
C GLN A 79 -21.59 20.28 -9.70
N LYS A 80 -21.80 18.97 -9.59
CA LYS A 80 -23.13 18.35 -9.76
C LYS A 80 -24.11 18.82 -8.68
N LEU A 81 -23.69 18.84 -7.42
CA LEU A 81 -24.51 19.34 -6.31
C LEU A 81 -24.85 20.84 -6.46
N ALA A 82 -23.89 21.64 -6.92
CA ALA A 82 -24.11 23.06 -7.19
C ALA A 82 -25.06 23.29 -8.38
N SER A 83 -24.92 22.51 -9.45
CA SER A 83 -25.81 22.58 -10.62
C SER A 83 -27.28 22.30 -10.27
N VAL A 84 -27.52 21.47 -9.24
CA VAL A 84 -28.88 21.17 -8.74
C VAL A 84 -29.47 22.34 -7.95
N SER A 85 -28.64 23.21 -7.36
CA SER A 85 -29.09 24.25 -6.42
C SER A 85 -29.03 25.68 -6.97
N ALA A 86 -28.11 26.00 -7.88
CA ALA A 86 -27.92 27.37 -8.36
C ALA A 86 -27.21 27.46 -9.72
N GLY A 87 -27.79 26.88 -10.78
CA GLY A 87 -27.30 27.09 -12.16
C GLY A 87 -25.86 26.62 -12.44
N VAL A 88 -25.44 26.70 -13.69
CA VAL A 88 -24.12 26.22 -14.13
C VAL A 88 -23.13 27.38 -14.11
N GLY A 89 -22.24 27.40 -13.12
CA GLY A 89 -21.22 28.45 -12.93
C GLY A 89 -21.42 29.20 -11.62
N GLY A 90 -20.35 29.32 -10.82
CA GLY A 90 -20.41 29.89 -9.48
C GLY A 90 -19.45 29.25 -8.49
N LYS A 91 -19.57 29.66 -7.22
CA LYS A 91 -18.74 29.18 -6.12
C LYS A 91 -19.19 27.78 -5.68
N ILE A 92 -18.35 26.77 -5.90
CA ILE A 92 -18.58 25.39 -5.44
C ILE A 92 -17.79 25.13 -4.16
N PHE A 93 -18.22 24.17 -3.34
CA PHE A 93 -17.52 23.77 -2.11
C PHE A 93 -17.03 22.33 -2.25
N VAL A 94 -15.71 22.14 -2.25
CA VAL A 94 -15.03 20.85 -2.41
C VAL A 94 -14.52 20.37 -1.06
N ALA A 95 -14.77 19.11 -0.72
CA ALA A 95 -14.26 18.52 0.50
C ALA A 95 -12.75 18.24 0.38
N LEU A 96 -11.95 18.84 1.26
CA LEU A 96 -10.50 18.62 1.37
C LEU A 96 -10.20 17.28 2.05
N THR A 97 -10.96 17.01 3.12
CA THR A 97 -10.84 15.82 3.96
C THR A 97 -12.17 15.09 4.11
N PRO A 98 -12.15 13.79 4.45
CA PRO A 98 -13.35 13.06 4.87
C PRO A 98 -14.01 13.68 6.11
N ASN A 99 -13.25 14.43 6.91
CA ASN A 99 -13.68 15.03 8.18
C ASN A 99 -14.60 16.24 8.01
N GLY A 100 -14.86 16.66 6.76
CA GLY A 100 -15.89 17.66 6.45
C GLY A 100 -15.36 19.06 6.18
N ASP A 101 -14.04 19.28 6.19
CA ASP A 101 -13.46 20.55 5.78
C ASP A 101 -13.73 20.79 4.30
N ARG A 102 -14.36 21.92 3.99
CA ARG A 102 -14.73 22.28 2.62
C ARG A 102 -14.03 23.55 2.21
N ARG A 103 -13.37 23.50 1.06
CA ARG A 103 -12.80 24.67 0.42
C ARG A 103 -13.70 25.19 -0.70
N PRO A 104 -13.97 26.50 -0.75
CA PRO A 104 -14.62 27.08 -1.90
C PRO A 104 -13.71 27.19 -3.12
N ILE A 105 -14.26 26.98 -4.31
CA ILE A 105 -13.63 27.22 -5.61
C ILE A 105 -14.58 28.06 -6.45
N ASN A 106 -14.09 29.13 -7.05
CA ASN A 106 -14.90 29.94 -7.95
C ASN A 106 -14.75 29.40 -9.38
N LEU A 107 -15.82 28.81 -9.91
CA LEU A 107 -15.82 28.32 -11.28
C LEU A 107 -16.45 29.35 -12.22
N SER A 108 -15.65 29.87 -13.16
CA SER A 108 -16.13 30.71 -14.26
C SER A 108 -16.98 29.91 -15.27
N ARG A 109 -16.69 28.61 -15.40
CA ARG A 109 -17.33 27.66 -16.32
C ARG A 109 -17.35 26.25 -15.71
N PRO A 110 -18.24 25.34 -16.17
CA PRO A 110 -18.20 23.96 -15.74
C PRO A 110 -16.89 23.30 -16.17
N LEU A 111 -16.28 22.54 -15.25
CA LEU A 111 -15.11 21.72 -15.52
C LEU A 111 -15.52 20.32 -15.95
N TYR A 112 -14.77 19.78 -16.90
CA TYR A 112 -14.96 18.42 -17.40
C TYR A 112 -13.81 17.49 -16.98
N MET A 113 -14.07 16.19 -16.98
CA MET A 113 -13.11 15.15 -16.58
C MET A 113 -11.81 15.17 -17.38
N ASN A 114 -11.88 15.45 -18.67
CA ASN A 114 -10.71 15.56 -19.55
C ASN A 114 -9.80 16.72 -19.15
N GLU A 115 -10.36 17.88 -18.81
CA GLU A 115 -9.61 19.06 -18.37
C GLU A 115 -8.94 18.83 -17.02
N LEU A 116 -9.69 18.28 -16.06
CA LEU A 116 -9.17 17.91 -14.74
C LEU A 116 -8.05 16.86 -14.82
N ARG A 117 -8.12 15.91 -15.77
CA ARG A 117 -7.01 14.97 -16.04
C ARG A 117 -5.79 15.69 -16.60
N ASN A 118 -5.98 16.70 -17.45
CA ASN A 118 -4.88 17.48 -18.01
C ASN A 118 -4.22 18.35 -16.93
N PHE A 119 -5.01 19.05 -16.12
CA PHE A 119 -4.52 19.84 -14.98
C PHE A 119 -3.76 18.98 -13.98
N ARG A 120 -4.27 17.80 -13.62
CA ARG A 120 -3.53 16.84 -12.79
C ARG A 120 -2.18 16.47 -13.39
N ARG A 121 -2.12 16.12 -14.67
CA ARG A 121 -0.86 15.73 -15.33
C ARG A 121 0.16 16.87 -15.27
N GLN A 122 -0.27 18.10 -15.55
CA GLN A 122 0.60 19.27 -15.51
C GLN A 122 1.05 19.59 -14.08
N PHE A 123 0.14 19.48 -13.12
CA PHE A 123 0.43 19.67 -11.70
C PHE A 123 1.45 18.67 -11.18
N LEU A 124 1.31 17.39 -11.50
CA LEU A 124 2.26 16.35 -11.10
C LEU A 124 3.64 16.58 -11.72
N LYS A 125 3.69 17.06 -12.97
CA LYS A 125 4.96 17.47 -13.59
C LYS A 125 5.58 18.68 -12.87
N TRP A 126 4.75 19.65 -12.49
CA TRP A 126 5.21 20.84 -11.78
C TRP A 126 5.70 20.52 -10.36
N ILE A 127 5.00 19.66 -9.63
CA ILE A 127 5.35 19.31 -8.24
C ILE A 127 6.60 18.43 -8.16
N ALA A 128 6.90 17.65 -9.20
CA ALA A 128 8.17 16.95 -9.33
C ALA A 128 9.36 17.93 -9.42
N ALA A 129 9.16 19.13 -9.97
CA ALA A 129 10.16 20.19 -10.01
C ALA A 129 10.11 21.13 -8.78
N HIS A 130 8.99 21.13 -8.04
CA HIS A 130 8.75 21.96 -6.86
C HIS A 130 8.14 21.10 -5.74
N PRO A 131 8.94 20.23 -5.11
CA PRO A 131 8.43 19.32 -4.10
C PRO A 131 7.87 20.10 -2.90
N LEU A 132 6.74 19.64 -2.38
CA LEU A 132 6.21 20.13 -1.12
C LEU A 132 7.15 19.70 0.02
N ALA A 133 7.19 20.49 1.09
CA ALA A 133 7.98 20.18 2.27
C ALA A 133 7.68 18.75 2.77
N ASP A 134 8.71 18.05 3.23
CA ASP A 134 8.62 16.65 3.64
C ASP A 134 7.54 16.44 4.71
N GLY A 135 6.70 15.42 4.52
CA GLY A 135 5.54 15.16 5.40
C GLY A 135 4.37 16.14 5.26
N ALA A 136 4.21 16.81 4.11
CA ALA A 136 3.03 17.64 3.87
C ALA A 136 1.73 16.86 4.12
N LYS A 137 0.89 17.40 5.02
CA LYS A 137 -0.44 16.85 5.28
C LYS A 137 -1.28 16.81 4.00
N GLU A 138 -2.15 15.83 3.89
CA GLU A 138 -3.01 15.67 2.71
C GLU A 138 -3.80 16.94 2.38
N ASP A 139 -4.28 17.64 3.40
CA ASP A 139 -5.07 18.87 3.30
C ASP A 139 -4.29 19.96 2.57
N ARG A 140 -2.99 20.07 2.87
CA ARG A 140 -2.10 21.05 2.23
C ARG A 140 -1.89 20.71 0.77
N ILE A 141 -1.74 19.42 0.44
CA ILE A 141 -1.60 18.96 -0.94
C ILE A 141 -2.88 19.25 -1.73
N ALA A 142 -4.04 18.95 -1.14
CA ALA A 142 -5.34 19.23 -1.72
C ALA A 142 -5.55 20.75 -1.93
N ASP A 143 -5.17 21.57 -0.95
CA ASP A 143 -5.24 23.03 -1.06
C ASP A 143 -4.35 23.59 -2.16
N VAL A 144 -3.10 23.12 -2.25
CA VAL A 144 -2.19 23.58 -3.32
C VAL A 144 -2.74 23.16 -4.68
N TYR A 145 -3.25 21.95 -4.81
CA TYR A 145 -3.85 21.47 -6.04
C TYR A 145 -5.11 22.23 -6.44
N ILE A 146 -6.02 22.50 -5.51
CA ILE A 146 -7.23 23.27 -5.79
C ILE A 146 -6.87 24.70 -6.20
N SER A 147 -5.87 25.31 -5.57
CA SER A 147 -5.37 26.64 -5.97
C SER A 147 -4.76 26.62 -7.37
N TYR A 148 -4.04 25.55 -7.70
CA TYR A 148 -3.53 25.34 -9.06
C TYR A 148 -4.68 25.26 -10.06
N VAL A 149 -5.71 24.44 -9.81
CA VAL A 149 -6.87 24.32 -10.68
C VAL A 149 -7.58 25.67 -10.85
N GLU A 150 -7.79 26.42 -9.76
CA GLU A 150 -8.38 27.77 -9.81
C GLU A 150 -7.55 28.75 -10.65
N SER A 151 -6.22 28.62 -10.68
CA SER A 151 -5.35 29.46 -11.53
C SER A 151 -5.42 29.13 -13.03
N GLN A 152 -5.98 27.98 -13.42
CA GLN A 152 -6.07 27.53 -14.82
C GLN A 152 -7.44 27.83 -15.46
N ILE A 153 -8.36 28.46 -14.72
CA ILE A 153 -9.77 28.66 -15.06
C ILE A 153 -10.08 30.15 -15.19
#